data_AF-A0A935CQV8-F1
#
_entry.id   AF-A0A935CQV8-F1
#
_cell.length_a   1.000
_cell.length_b   1.000
_cell.length_c   1.000
_cell.angle_alpha   90.00
_cell.angle_beta   90.00
_cell.angle_gamma   90.00
#
_symmetry.space_group_name_H-M   'P 1'
#
loop_
_entity.id
_entity.type
_entity.pdbx_description
1 polymer ?
#
loop_
_entity_poly.entity_id
_entity_poly.type
_entity_poly.pdbx_seq_one_letter_code
_entity_poly.pdbx_strand_id
1 'polypeptide(L)'
;MLQGLAVCGHCGYHRRVMYKEGYHHYPCQNMRRRYGVAACPTIHGPRVDAAVTQAFFAALRPANLDVLAEVLAAQRTEQEQLTAQWAAQVKQAEYEAQRRSGSTARSSRRTDWWRANWSGALGGKAAPVTQRRGNGAALA
;
A
#
# COMPACT_ATOMS: atom_id res chain seq x y z
N MET A 1 10.70 -31.00 -8.74
CA MET A 1 9.27 -30.65 -8.76
C MET A 1 8.39 -31.84 -9.18
N LEU A 2 8.33 -32.91 -8.38
CA LEU A 2 7.35 -34.04 -8.48
C LEU A 2 7.31 -34.85 -7.16
N GLN A 3 7.76 -34.24 -6.06
CA GLN A 3 7.84 -34.93 -4.77
C GLN A 3 6.43 -35.32 -4.32
N GLY A 4 6.22 -36.61 -4.02
CA GLY A 4 4.91 -37.14 -3.62
C GLY A 4 3.95 -37.41 -4.78
N LEU A 5 4.21 -36.86 -5.98
CA LEU A 5 3.33 -37.04 -7.15
C LEU A 5 3.83 -38.13 -8.10
N ALA A 6 5.15 -38.28 -8.25
CA ALA A 6 5.71 -39.26 -9.18
C ALA A 6 5.42 -40.70 -8.74
N VAL A 7 4.88 -41.52 -9.64
CA VAL A 7 4.62 -42.95 -9.43
C VAL A 7 5.52 -43.78 -10.34
N CYS A 8 5.97 -44.94 -9.88
CA CYS A 8 6.77 -45.86 -10.68
C CYS A 8 5.89 -46.67 -11.63
N GLY A 9 6.05 -46.51 -12.95
CA GLY A 9 5.32 -47.31 -13.94
C GLY A 9 5.64 -48.82 -13.94
N HIS A 10 6.71 -49.25 -13.26
CA HIS A 10 7.03 -50.68 -13.12
C HIS A 10 6.37 -51.32 -11.90
N CYS A 11 6.26 -50.61 -10.77
CA CYS A 11 5.79 -51.20 -9.52
C CYS A 11 4.58 -50.49 -8.87
N GLY A 12 4.10 -49.39 -9.43
CA GLY A 12 2.94 -48.64 -8.95
C GLY A 12 3.16 -47.83 -7.68
N TYR A 13 4.35 -47.86 -7.06
CA TYR A 13 4.62 -47.11 -5.84
C TYR A 13 5.11 -45.68 -6.10
N HIS A 14 4.80 -44.78 -5.18
CA HIS A 14 5.32 -43.41 -5.19
C HIS A 14 6.85 -43.41 -5.13
N ARG A 15 7.44 -42.53 -5.95
CA ARG A 15 8.87 -42.26 -5.97
C ARG A 15 9.18 -41.18 -4.95
N ARG A 16 10.32 -41.34 -4.29
CA ARG A 16 10.88 -40.28 -3.44
C ARG A 16 11.74 -39.36 -4.29
N VAL A 17 11.99 -38.15 -3.80
CA VAL A 17 13.01 -37.27 -4.37
C VAL A 17 14.34 -37.48 -3.65
N MET A 18 15.44 -37.46 -4.38
CA MET A 18 16.79 -37.42 -3.84
C MET A 18 17.51 -36.24 -4.49
N TYR A 19 17.99 -35.31 -3.67
CA TYR A 19 18.78 -34.17 -4.13
C TYR A 19 20.27 -34.51 -4.10
N LYS A 20 21.00 -34.03 -5.09
CA LYS A 20 22.46 -34.00 -5.18
C LYS A 20 22.91 -32.59 -5.59
N GLU A 21 24.20 -32.30 -5.49
CA GLU A 21 24.74 -31.01 -5.91
C GLU A 21 24.40 -30.73 -7.38
N GLY A 22 23.55 -29.73 -7.61
CA GLY A 22 23.14 -29.26 -8.93
C GLY A 22 22.00 -30.01 -9.63
N TYR A 23 21.49 -31.13 -9.08
CA TYR A 23 20.37 -31.86 -9.69
C TYR A 23 19.67 -32.81 -8.71
N HIS A 24 18.49 -33.29 -9.09
CA HIS A 24 17.72 -34.27 -8.31
C HIS A 24 17.32 -35.49 -9.14
N HIS A 25 16.95 -36.55 -8.44
CA HIS A 25 16.47 -37.80 -9.01
C HIS A 25 15.18 -38.27 -8.35
N TYR A 26 14.46 -39.14 -9.05
CA TYR A 26 13.28 -39.84 -8.55
C TYR A 26 13.55 -41.35 -8.41
N PRO A 27 14.32 -41.79 -7.38
CA PRO A 27 14.58 -43.20 -7.16
C PRO A 27 13.32 -43.95 -6.71
N CYS A 28 13.19 -45.18 -7.18
CA CYS A 28 12.20 -46.12 -6.67
C CYS A 28 12.92 -47.26 -5.93
N GLN A 29 12.93 -47.18 -4.60
CA GLN A 29 13.55 -48.20 -3.74
C GLN A 29 12.53 -49.21 -3.20
N ASN A 30 11.26 -49.13 -3.63
CA ASN A 30 10.20 -49.88 -2.95
C ASN A 30 10.35 -51.39 -3.15
N MET A 31 10.73 -51.84 -4.34
CA MET A 31 11.02 -53.26 -4.61
C MET A 31 12.15 -53.81 -3.74
N ARG A 32 13.25 -53.06 -3.65
CA ARG A 32 14.38 -53.40 -2.78
C ARG A 32 14.00 -53.42 -1.29
N ARG A 33 13.23 -52.44 -0.82
CA ARG A 33 12.86 -52.31 0.60
C ARG A 33 11.82 -53.31 1.06
N ARG A 34 10.87 -53.70 0.21
CA ARG A 34 9.78 -54.60 0.59
C ARG A 34 10.09 -56.06 0.32
N TYR A 35 10.82 -56.34 -0.76
CA TYR A 35 10.99 -57.71 -1.26
C TYR A 35 12.46 -58.13 -1.37
N GLY A 36 13.43 -57.27 -1.02
CA GLY A 36 14.86 -57.60 -1.09
C GLY A 36 15.43 -57.74 -2.50
N VAL A 37 14.65 -57.44 -3.55
CA VAL A 37 15.06 -57.59 -4.95
C VAL A 37 15.71 -56.32 -5.52
N ALA A 38 16.10 -56.35 -6.79
CA ALA A 38 16.63 -55.19 -7.49
C ALA A 38 15.65 -53.98 -7.43
N ALA A 39 16.21 -52.77 -7.34
CA ALA A 39 15.41 -51.55 -7.32
C ALA A 39 14.91 -51.24 -8.74
N CYS A 40 13.75 -50.58 -8.86
CA CYS A 40 13.29 -50.11 -10.16
C CYS A 40 14.19 -48.95 -10.66
N PRO A 41 14.22 -48.69 -11.98
CA PRO A 41 15.06 -47.63 -12.55
C PRO A 41 14.81 -46.26 -11.89
N THR A 42 15.90 -45.55 -11.61
CA THR A 42 15.88 -44.17 -11.12
C THR A 42 15.73 -43.22 -12.30
N ILE A 43 14.93 -42.18 -12.13
CA ILE A 43 14.69 -41.19 -13.19
C ILE A 43 15.44 -39.89 -12.89
N HIS A 44 16.06 -39.30 -13.90
CA HIS A 44 16.69 -37.98 -13.82
C HIS A 44 15.63 -36.88 -13.69
N GLY A 45 15.68 -36.12 -12.59
CA GLY A 45 14.65 -35.17 -12.21
C GLY A 45 14.48 -34.03 -13.21
N PRO A 46 15.53 -33.25 -13.52
CA PRO A 46 15.43 -32.07 -14.40
C PRO A 46 14.75 -32.35 -15.75
N ARG A 47 15.01 -33.51 -16.36
CA ARG A 47 14.44 -33.85 -17.67
C ARG A 47 12.94 -34.12 -17.59
N VAL A 48 12.49 -34.83 -16.56
CA VAL A 48 11.07 -35.13 -16.37
C VAL A 48 10.31 -33.91 -15.87
N ASP A 49 10.90 -33.14 -14.97
CA ASP A 49 10.30 -31.90 -14.50
C ASP A 49 10.05 -30.92 -15.65
N ALA A 50 11.01 -30.76 -16.56
CA ALA A 50 10.85 -29.92 -17.74
C ALA A 50 9.70 -30.41 -18.64
N ALA A 51 9.62 -31.72 -18.90
CA ALA A 51 8.56 -32.30 -19.71
C ALA A 51 7.17 -32.14 -19.06
N VAL A 52 7.06 -32.39 -17.76
CA VAL A 52 5.80 -32.21 -17.02
C VAL A 52 5.40 -30.73 -16.98
N THR A 53 6.35 -29.83 -16.77
CA THR A 53 6.11 -28.39 -16.77
C THR A 53 5.57 -27.94 -18.13
N GLN A 54 6.19 -28.37 -19.23
CA GLN A 54 5.71 -28.06 -20.57
C GLN A 54 4.31 -28.61 -20.83
N ALA A 55 4.05 -29.87 -20.45
CA ALA A 55 2.72 -30.48 -20.60
C ALA A 55 1.66 -29.78 -19.76
N PHE A 56 2.00 -29.37 -18.53
CA PHE A 56 1.13 -28.59 -17.65
C PHE A 56 0.73 -27.26 -18.29
N PHE A 57 1.69 -26.49 -18.81
CA PHE A 57 1.38 -25.24 -19.51
C PHE A 57 0.64 -25.43 -20.82
N ALA A 58 0.93 -26.50 -21.57
CA ALA A 58 0.16 -26.84 -22.77
C ALA A 58 -1.31 -27.15 -22.42
N ALA A 59 -1.57 -27.85 -21.31
CA ALA A 59 -2.91 -28.12 -20.81
C ALA A 59 -3.60 -26.86 -20.26
N LEU A 60 -2.85 -25.88 -19.77
CA LEU A 60 -3.35 -24.59 -19.31
C LEU A 60 -3.61 -23.58 -20.43
N ARG A 61 -3.14 -23.78 -21.66
CA ARG A 61 -3.38 -22.86 -22.79
C ARG A 61 -4.82 -22.36 -22.97
N PRO A 62 -5.91 -23.13 -22.72
CA PRO A 62 -7.27 -22.57 -22.81
C PRO A 62 -7.60 -21.57 -21.67
N ALA A 63 -6.88 -21.60 -20.55
CA ALA A 63 -6.89 -20.53 -19.56
C ALA A 63 -5.89 -19.47 -20.02
N ASN A 64 -6.38 -18.38 -20.62
CA ASN A 64 -5.55 -17.33 -21.23
C ASN A 64 -4.65 -16.63 -20.18
N LEU A 65 -3.55 -17.28 -19.78
CA LEU A 65 -2.59 -16.74 -18.82
C LEU A 65 -1.97 -15.44 -19.32
N ASP A 66 -1.78 -15.32 -20.63
CA ASP A 66 -1.29 -14.11 -21.28
C ASP A 66 -2.30 -12.95 -21.11
N VAL A 67 -3.58 -13.20 -21.34
CA VAL A 67 -4.65 -12.20 -21.12
C VAL A 67 -4.75 -11.82 -19.65
N LEU A 68 -4.62 -12.79 -18.73
CA LEU A 68 -4.59 -12.49 -17.29
C LEU A 68 -3.38 -11.62 -16.94
N ALA A 69 -2.21 -11.90 -17.51
CA ALA A 69 -1.01 -11.09 -17.29
C ALA A 69 -1.19 -9.67 -17.81
N GLU A 70 -1.78 -9.49 -18.99
CA GLU A 70 -2.11 -8.17 -19.56
C GLU A 70 -3.10 -7.40 -18.67
N VAL A 71 -4.17 -8.04 -18.20
CA VAL A 71 -5.15 -7.42 -17.30
C VAL A 71 -4.50 -6.97 -15.99
N LEU A 72 -3.65 -7.82 -15.40
CA LEU A 72 -2.92 -7.48 -14.16
C LEU A 72 -1.93 -6.34 -14.37
N ALA A 73 -1.27 -6.28 -15.54
CA ALA A 73 -0.38 -5.17 -15.87
C ALA A 73 -1.16 -3.86 -16.01
N ALA A 74 -2.27 -3.87 -16.75
CA ALA A 74 -3.14 -2.69 -16.89
C ALA A 74 -3.67 -2.20 -15.55
N GLN A 75 -4.12 -3.12 -14.68
CA GLN A 75 -4.59 -2.80 -13.34
C GLN A 75 -3.49 -2.12 -12.49
N ARG A 76 -2.24 -2.58 -12.58
CA ARG A 76 -1.12 -1.95 -11.85
C ARG A 76 -0.89 -0.53 -12.33
N THR A 77 -0.87 -0.31 -13.64
CA THR A 77 -0.70 1.02 -14.22
C THR A 77 -1.83 1.97 -13.81
N GLU A 78 -3.08 1.50 -13.79
CA GLU A 78 -4.22 2.30 -13.31
C GLU A 78 -4.06 2.69 -11.84
N GLN A 79 -3.66 1.75 -10.98
CA GLN A 79 -3.44 2.02 -9.56
C GLN A 79 -2.31 3.04 -9.33
N GLU A 80 -1.21 2.95 -10.09
CA GLU A 80 -0.12 3.92 -10.05
C GLU A 80 -0.59 5.32 -10.47
N GLN A 81 -1.39 5.41 -11.53
CA GLN A 81 -1.97 6.67 -11.99
C GLN A 81 -2.90 7.29 -10.93
N LEU A 82 -3.80 6.50 -10.34
CA LEU A 82 -4.68 6.98 -9.28
C LEU A 82 -3.86 7.47 -8.08
N THR A 83 -2.86 6.71 -7.67
CA THR A 83 -1.98 7.11 -6.55
C THR A 83 -1.28 8.43 -6.84
N ALA A 84 -0.75 8.62 -8.05
CA ALA A 84 -0.11 9.85 -8.47
C ALA A 84 -1.09 11.03 -8.51
N GLN A 85 -2.30 10.82 -9.03
CA GLN A 85 -3.35 11.84 -9.08
C GLN A 85 -3.76 12.28 -7.67
N TRP A 86 -3.95 11.34 -6.75
CA TRP A 86 -4.29 11.63 -5.36
C TRP A 86 -3.18 12.41 -4.67
N ALA A 87 -1.92 12.00 -4.85
CA ALA A 87 -0.77 12.73 -4.30
C ALA A 87 -0.68 14.18 -4.83
N ALA A 88 -1.00 14.40 -6.10
CA ALA A 88 -1.04 15.73 -6.69
C ALA A 88 -2.16 16.61 -6.10
N GLN A 89 -3.36 16.05 -5.89
CA GLN A 89 -4.48 16.77 -5.28
C GLN A 89 -4.17 17.19 -3.84
N VAL A 90 -3.55 16.30 -3.05
CA VAL A 90 -3.12 16.61 -1.67
C VAL A 90 -2.12 17.77 -1.67
N LYS A 91 -1.06 17.69 -2.50
CA LYS A 91 -0.07 18.77 -2.61
C LYS A 91 -0.69 20.11 -2.99
N GLN A 92 -1.65 20.11 -3.91
CA GLN A 92 -2.35 21.33 -4.32
C GLN A 92 -3.16 21.92 -3.17
N ALA A 93 -3.90 21.10 -2.43
CA ALA A 93 -4.67 21.55 -1.27
C ALA A 93 -3.76 22.14 -0.17
N GLU A 94 -2.62 21.50 0.10
CA GLU A 94 -1.61 21.98 1.05
C GLU A 94 -1.04 23.34 0.62
N TYR A 95 -0.66 23.48 -0.65
CA TYR A 95 -0.12 24.73 -1.20
C TYR A 95 -1.15 25.86 -1.11
N GLU A 96 -2.41 25.60 -1.43
CA GLU A 96 -3.48 26.59 -1.33
C GLU A 96 -3.75 27.02 0.12
N ALA A 97 -3.72 26.08 1.07
CA ALA A 97 -3.86 26.37 2.49
C ALA A 97 -2.70 27.26 3.00
N GLN A 98 -1.47 26.94 2.62
CA GLN A 98 -0.28 27.72 2.98
C GLN A 98 -0.31 29.13 2.37
N ARG A 99 -0.77 29.28 1.12
CA ARG A 99 -0.91 30.58 0.47
C ARG A 99 -1.97 31.45 1.17
N ARG A 100 -3.11 30.86 1.56
CA ARG A 100 -4.18 31.57 2.28
C ARG A 100 -3.71 32.04 3.66
N SER A 101 -3.04 31.20 4.45
CA SER A 101 -2.54 31.60 5.78
C SER A 101 -1.49 32.72 5.71
N GLY A 102 -0.61 32.71 4.71
CA GLY A 102 0.34 33.79 4.45
C GLY A 102 -0.30 35.12 4.04
N SER A 103 -1.47 35.09 3.39
CA SER A 103 -2.24 36.29 3.04
C SER A 103 -2.91 36.94 4.27
N THR A 104 -3.40 36.14 5.22
CA THR A 104 -4.01 36.61 6.47
C THR A 104 -2.98 37.30 7.38
N ALA A 105 -1.73 36.83 7.40
CA ALA A 105 -0.64 37.49 8.14
C ALA A 105 -0.28 38.88 7.58
N ARG A 106 -0.57 39.16 6.30
CA ARG A 106 -0.37 40.49 5.70
C ARG A 106 -1.49 41.47 6.07
N SER A 107 -2.74 41.00 6.18
CA SER A 107 -3.85 41.83 6.66
C SER A 107 -3.81 42.05 8.17
N SER A 108 -3.21 41.13 8.95
CA SER A 108 -3.06 41.30 10.40
C SER A 108 -2.18 42.51 10.74
N ARG A 109 -1.19 42.86 9.91
CA ARG A 109 -0.40 44.09 10.10
C ARG A 109 -1.24 45.36 10.20
N ARG A 110 -2.40 45.43 9.54
CA ARG A 110 -3.31 46.58 9.62
C ARG A 110 -4.17 46.56 10.89
N THR A 111 -4.59 45.38 11.37
CA THR A 111 -5.34 45.24 12.63
C THR A 111 -4.43 45.31 13.87
N ASP A 112 -3.19 44.84 13.77
CA ASP A 112 -2.18 44.87 14.83
C ASP A 112 -1.61 46.29 14.98
N TRP A 113 -1.46 47.03 13.88
CA TRP A 113 -1.21 48.48 13.91
C TRP A 113 -2.34 49.25 14.61
N TRP A 114 -3.61 48.93 14.29
CA TRP A 114 -4.76 49.57 14.95
C TRP A 114 -4.80 49.29 16.46
N ARG A 115 -4.51 48.05 16.88
CA ARG A 115 -4.44 47.69 18.31
C ARG A 115 -3.32 48.43 19.05
N ALA A 116 -2.16 48.61 18.41
CA ALA A 116 -1.01 49.27 19.04
C ALA A 116 -1.15 50.80 19.10
N ASN A 117 -1.88 51.42 18.18
CA ASN A 117 -1.89 52.89 18.02
C ASN A 117 -3.23 53.56 18.35
N TRP A 118 -4.20 52.81 18.90
CA TRP A 118 -5.54 53.28 19.26
C TRP A 118 -5.56 54.42 20.30
N SER A 119 -4.51 54.56 21.13
CA SER A 119 -4.47 55.51 22.25
C SER A 119 -4.41 56.99 21.86
N GLY A 120 -4.22 57.34 20.59
CA GLY A 120 -4.13 58.74 20.11
C GLY A 120 -5.40 59.32 19.49
N ALA A 121 -6.39 58.51 19.12
CA ALA A 121 -7.53 58.95 18.32
C ALA A 121 -8.69 59.58 19.14
N LEU A 122 -8.68 59.43 20.47
CA LEU A 122 -9.66 60.03 21.38
C LEU A 122 -9.05 61.18 22.21
N GLY A 123 -8.24 62.01 21.59
CA GLY A 123 -7.71 63.27 22.15
C GLY A 123 -8.76 64.36 22.38
N GLY A 124 -9.98 64.01 22.78
CA GLY A 124 -10.98 64.93 23.33
C GLY A 124 -11.05 64.73 24.84
N LYS A 125 -10.57 65.71 25.62
CA LYS A 125 -10.64 65.68 27.08
C LYS A 125 -12.08 65.39 27.52
N ALA A 126 -12.29 64.26 28.20
CA ALA A 126 -13.53 64.03 28.94
C ALA A 126 -13.62 65.09 30.05
N ALA A 127 -14.62 65.97 29.96
CA ALA A 127 -14.98 66.87 31.04
C ALA A 127 -15.49 66.05 32.24
N PRO A 128 -15.17 66.43 33.49
CA PRO A 128 -15.69 65.74 34.66
C PRO A 128 -17.22 65.90 34.72
N VAL A 129 -17.94 64.78 34.86
CA VAL A 129 -19.38 64.81 35.12
C VAL A 129 -19.59 65.39 36.51
N THR A 130 -20.19 66.57 36.59
CA THR A 130 -20.54 67.19 37.87
C THR A 130 -21.79 66.50 38.41
N GLN A 131 -21.64 65.84 39.56
CA GLN A 131 -22.76 65.26 40.28
C GLN A 131 -23.68 66.39 40.75
N ARG A 132 -24.85 66.49 40.11
CA ARG A 132 -25.87 67.48 40.44
C ARG A 132 -26.51 67.11 41.78
N ARG A 133 -26.14 67.84 42.83
CA ARG A 133 -26.77 67.81 44.16
C ARG A 133 -28.20 68.37 44.03
N GLY A 134 -29.20 67.51 44.03
CA GLY A 134 -30.60 67.91 44.16
C GLY A 134 -30.96 68.07 45.63
N ASN A 135 -31.08 69.32 46.10
CA ASN A 135 -31.83 69.65 47.31
C ASN A 135 -33.31 69.80 46.90
N GLY A 136 -34.19 69.08 47.59
CA GLY A 136 -35.64 69.23 47.53
C GLY A 136 -36.20 68.79 48.88
N ALA A 137 -36.66 69.77 49.65
CA ALA A 137 -37.13 69.64 51.00
C ALA A 137 -38.59 69.14 51.09
N ALA A 138 -38.86 68.49 52.23
CA ALA A 138 -40.06 68.56 53.05
C ALA A 138 -41.31 67.70 52.75
N LEU A 139 -41.89 67.26 53.88
CA LEU A 139 -43.26 66.79 54.17
C LEU A 139 -43.52 65.27 54.08
N ALA A 140 -43.38 64.57 55.21
CA ALA A 140 -44.49 64.04 56.01
C ALA A 140 -43.96 63.43 57.32
#